data_AF-A0A0C3DJ87-F1
#
_entry.id   AF-A0A0C3DJ87-F1
#
_cell.length_a   1.000
_cell.length_b   1.000
_cell.length_c   1.000
_cell.angle_alpha   90.00
_cell.angle_beta   90.00
_cell.angle_gamma   90.00
#
_symmetry.space_group_name_H-M   'P 1'
#
loop_
_entity.id
_entity.type
_entity.pdbx_description
1 polymer ?
#
loop_
_entity_poly.entity_id
_entity_poly.type
_entity_poly.pdbx_seq_one_letter_code
_entity_poly.pdbx_strand_id
1 'polypeptide(L)'
;MQLHHHPLIFRDLVVFVAQLQHTLLDIHALLDYIEILHPLFTEPRLKPVCANPTWMGCFMLSTEICEALYFAGVPVWLVHNEEFIPPTMNIILPVWLTFPENIVRAAYSENGVAKPFPFIYCGPGGLLRHWHTHHHYEGTLAEQP
;
A
#
# COMPACT_ATOMS: atom_id res chain seq x y z
N MET A 1 14.10 28.94 13.07
CA MET A 1 12.94 28.42 13.83
C MET A 1 13.34 27.06 14.38
N GLN A 2 13.80 27.02 15.63
CA GLN A 2 14.24 25.77 16.27
C GLN A 2 13.05 25.17 17.03
N LEU A 3 12.65 23.95 16.64
CA LEU A 3 11.65 23.13 17.32
C LEU A 3 12.20 22.58 18.65
N HIS A 4 12.49 23.46 19.61
CA HIS A 4 13.10 23.03 20.88
C HIS A 4 12.11 22.43 21.89
N HIS A 5 10.78 22.55 21.68
CA HIS A 5 9.79 22.11 22.67
C HIS A 5 8.48 21.61 22.02
N HIS A 6 8.56 20.73 21.02
CA HIS A 6 7.36 19.99 20.60
C HIS A 6 7.27 18.71 21.45
N PRO A 7 6.13 18.38 22.08
CA PRO A 7 5.96 17.15 22.87
C PRO A 7 6.04 15.86 22.05
N LEU A 8 6.26 15.96 20.73
CA LEU A 8 6.37 14.85 19.79
C LEU A 8 7.82 14.74 19.34
N ILE A 9 8.41 13.55 19.45
CA ILE A 9 9.73 13.27 18.88
C ILE A 9 9.59 13.35 17.35
N PHE A 10 10.65 13.75 16.63
CA PHE A 10 10.65 13.82 15.15
C PHE A 10 10.08 12.54 14.50
N ARG A 11 10.39 11.38 15.08
CA ARG A 11 9.83 10.08 14.72
C ARG A 11 8.30 10.03 14.80
N ASP A 12 7.71 10.56 15.86
CA ASP A 12 6.26 10.54 16.09
C ASP A 12 5.55 11.49 15.11
N LEU A 13 6.18 12.62 14.78
CA LEU A 13 5.70 13.53 13.73
C LEU A 13 5.69 12.84 12.36
N VAL A 14 6.73 12.09 12.01
CA VAL A 14 6.79 11.31 10.74
C VAL A 14 5.66 10.28 10.68
N VAL A 15 5.40 9.57 11.78
CA VAL A 15 4.29 8.59 11.85
C VAL A 15 2.94 9.28 11.67
N PHE A 16 2.72 10.40 12.37
CA PHE A 16 1.48 11.15 12.28
C PHE A 16 1.21 11.68 10.86
N VAL A 17 2.23 12.27 10.22
CA VAL A 17 2.12 12.77 8.84
C VAL A 17 1.85 11.61 7.88
N ALA A 18 2.54 10.47 8.02
CA ALA A 18 2.31 9.30 7.19
C ALA A 18 0.89 8.74 7.35
N GLN A 19 0.35 8.71 8.57
CA GLN A 19 -1.03 8.30 8.83
C GLN A 19 -2.04 9.24 8.17
N LEU A 20 -1.86 10.56 8.34
CA LEU A 20 -2.72 11.54 7.69
C LEU A 20 -2.67 11.40 6.16
N GLN A 21 -1.47 11.28 5.58
CA GLN A 21 -1.30 11.08 4.14
C GLN A 21 -2.01 9.82 3.66
N HIS A 22 -1.87 8.71 4.37
CA HIS A 22 -2.56 7.46 4.06
C HIS A 22 -4.09 7.63 4.12
N THR A 23 -4.62 8.20 5.20
CA THR A 23 -6.08 8.43 5.32
C THR A 23 -6.61 9.30 4.20
N LEU A 24 -5.89 10.36 3.81
CA LEU A 24 -6.29 11.21 2.68
C LEU A 24 -6.27 10.43 1.36
N LEU A 25 -5.23 9.61 1.13
CA LEU A 25 -5.14 8.76 -0.06
C LEU A 25 -6.27 7.72 -0.11
N ASP A 26 -6.65 7.13 1.02
CA ASP A 26 -7.78 6.19 1.10
C ASP A 26 -9.11 6.88 0.77
N ILE A 27 -9.31 8.10 1.28
CA ILE A 27 -10.50 8.90 0.94
C ILE A 27 -10.52 9.21 -0.56
N HIS A 28 -9.40 9.65 -1.13
CA HIS A 28 -9.31 9.91 -2.57
C HIS A 28 -9.57 8.64 -3.40
N ALA A 29 -8.99 7.51 -3.01
CA ALA A 29 -9.23 6.23 -3.69
C ALA A 29 -10.70 5.81 -3.61
N LEU A 30 -11.37 6.04 -2.48
CA LEU A 30 -12.80 5.76 -2.33
C LEU A 30 -13.67 6.67 -3.22
N LEU A 31 -13.33 7.96 -3.31
CA LEU A 31 -14.03 8.90 -4.18
C LEU A 31 -13.85 8.51 -5.66
N ASP A 32 -12.62 8.24 -6.09
CA ASP A 32 -12.32 7.73 -7.44
C ASP A 32 -13.08 6.43 -7.72
N TYR A 33 -13.17 5.54 -6.74
CA TYR A 33 -13.94 4.31 -6.88
C TYR A 33 -15.43 4.60 -7.13
N ILE A 34 -16.05 5.47 -6.33
CA ILE A 34 -17.49 5.75 -6.45
C ILE A 34 -17.79 6.51 -7.75
N GLU A 35 -16.99 7.50 -8.10
CA GLU A 35 -17.26 8.40 -9.22
C GLU A 35 -16.84 7.81 -10.57
N ILE A 36 -15.77 7.02 -10.60
CA ILE A 36 -15.16 6.55 -11.85
C ILE A 36 -15.31 5.04 -12.01
N LEU A 37 -14.92 4.24 -11.02
CA LEU A 37 -14.86 2.77 -11.17
C LEU A 37 -16.23 2.10 -11.07
N HIS A 38 -17.07 2.51 -10.12
CA HIS A 38 -18.37 1.88 -9.87
C HIS A 38 -19.30 1.92 -11.10
N PRO A 39 -19.41 3.04 -11.86
CA PRO A 39 -20.16 3.04 -13.11
C PRO A 39 -19.59 2.06 -14.15
N LEU A 40 -18.26 1.93 -14.24
CA LEU A 40 -17.61 1.03 -15.20
C LEU A 40 -17.86 -0.45 -14.89
N PHE A 41 -18.09 -0.81 -13.63
CA PHE A 41 -18.48 -2.17 -13.27
C PHE A 41 -19.96 -2.46 -13.54
N THR A 42 -20.81 -1.43 -13.53
CA THR A 42 -22.24 -1.58 -13.80
C THR A 42 -22.52 -1.72 -15.30
N GLU A 43 -21.68 -1.08 -16.14
CA GLU A 43 -21.74 -1.20 -17.60
C GLU A 43 -20.40 -1.71 -18.16
N PRO A 44 -20.18 -3.04 -18.15
CA PRO A 44 -18.91 -3.63 -18.54
C PRO A 44 -18.53 -3.28 -19.98
N ARG A 45 -17.30 -2.80 -20.17
CA ARG A 45 -16.78 -2.49 -21.50
C ARG A 45 -16.39 -3.75 -22.25
N LEU A 46 -16.62 -3.76 -23.56
CA LEU A 46 -16.19 -4.86 -24.44
C LEU A 46 -14.66 -4.90 -24.68
N LYS A 47 -13.94 -3.83 -24.32
CA LYS A 47 -12.49 -3.71 -24.50
C LYS A 47 -11.85 -3.05 -23.28
N PRO A 48 -10.62 -3.45 -22.90
CA PRO A 48 -9.92 -2.82 -21.79
C PRO A 48 -9.62 -1.35 -22.04
N VAL A 49 -9.75 -0.53 -21.00
CA VAL A 49 -9.28 0.85 -20.99
C VAL A 49 -7.77 0.87 -20.77
N CYS A 50 -7.08 1.86 -21.35
CA CYS A 50 -5.66 2.06 -21.08
C CYS A 50 -5.44 2.27 -19.57
N ALA A 51 -4.44 1.59 -19.00
CA ALA A 51 -4.14 1.70 -17.59
C ALA A 51 -3.83 3.15 -17.21
N ASN A 52 -4.51 3.70 -16.19
CA ASN A 52 -4.24 5.04 -15.72
C ASN A 52 -2.90 5.07 -14.95
N PRO A 53 -1.87 5.78 -15.44
CA PRO A 53 -0.55 5.80 -14.79
C PRO A 53 -0.54 6.59 -13.47
N THR A 54 -1.57 7.37 -13.16
CA THR A 54 -1.67 8.13 -11.90
C THR A 54 -2.30 7.33 -10.77
N TRP A 55 -2.91 6.20 -11.07
CA TRP A 55 -3.56 5.37 -10.07
C TRP A 55 -2.59 4.41 -9.40
N MET A 56 -2.73 4.28 -8.08
CA MET A 56 -2.13 3.18 -7.36
C MET A 56 -2.86 1.90 -7.76
N GLY A 57 -2.14 0.94 -8.32
CA GLY A 57 -2.73 -0.34 -8.65
C GLY A 57 -2.97 -1.22 -7.43
N CYS A 58 -3.54 -2.39 -7.64
CA CYS A 58 -3.89 -3.31 -6.55
C CYS A 58 -3.47 -4.76 -6.82
N PHE A 59 -3.22 -5.51 -5.76
CA PHE A 59 -2.99 -6.94 -5.80
C PHE A 59 -4.31 -7.67 -5.56
N MET A 60 -4.66 -8.62 -6.41
CA MET A 60 -5.91 -9.36 -6.33
C MET A 60 -5.65 -10.85 -6.40
N LEU A 61 -6.44 -11.64 -5.66
CA LEU A 61 -6.45 -13.10 -5.76
C LEU A 61 -7.58 -13.60 -6.68
N SER A 62 -8.67 -12.84 -6.78
CA SER A 62 -9.81 -13.18 -7.64
C SER A 62 -9.54 -12.74 -9.07
N THR A 63 -9.53 -13.71 -9.98
CA THR A 63 -9.41 -13.46 -11.43
C THR A 63 -10.57 -12.62 -11.95
N GLU A 64 -11.79 -12.84 -11.45
CA GLU A 64 -13.00 -12.12 -11.88
C GLU A 64 -12.91 -10.62 -11.56
N ILE A 65 -12.52 -10.30 -10.32
CA ILE A 65 -12.33 -8.91 -9.87
C ILE A 65 -11.13 -8.28 -10.60
N CYS A 66 -10.05 -9.04 -10.78
CA CYS A 66 -8.87 -8.58 -11.51
C CYS A 66 -9.20 -8.24 -12.97
N GLU A 67 -9.99 -9.06 -13.64
CA GLU A 67 -10.43 -8.79 -15.02
C GLU A 67 -11.29 -7.52 -15.07
N ALA A 68 -12.28 -7.38 -14.17
CA ALA A 68 -13.10 -6.17 -14.11
C ALA A 68 -12.25 -4.90 -13.95
N LEU A 69 -11.28 -4.92 -13.03
CA LEU A 69 -10.36 -3.81 -12.77
C LEU A 69 -9.46 -3.50 -13.97
N TYR A 70 -8.92 -4.55 -14.61
CA TYR A 70 -8.13 -4.42 -15.83
C TYR A 70 -8.95 -3.78 -16.95
N PHE A 71 -10.21 -4.20 -17.13
CA PHE A 71 -11.09 -3.60 -18.11
C PHE A 71 -11.45 -2.15 -17.80
N ALA A 72 -11.51 -1.78 -16.52
CA ALA A 72 -11.69 -0.41 -16.06
C ALA A 72 -10.43 0.47 -16.20
N GLY A 73 -9.28 -0.09 -16.59
CA GLY A 73 -8.01 0.65 -16.71
C GLY A 73 -7.30 0.84 -15.37
N VAL A 74 -7.65 0.07 -14.34
CA VAL A 74 -6.90 0.05 -13.08
C VAL A 74 -5.67 -0.83 -13.24
N PRO A 75 -4.46 -0.36 -12.89
CA PRO A 75 -3.29 -1.23 -12.81
C PRO A 75 -3.55 -2.34 -11.78
N VAL A 76 -3.47 -3.60 -12.18
CA VAL A 76 -3.81 -4.72 -11.31
C VAL A 76 -2.83 -5.87 -11.48
N TRP A 77 -2.48 -6.51 -10.36
CA TRP A 77 -1.61 -7.68 -10.32
C TRP A 77 -2.39 -8.84 -9.72
N LEU A 78 -2.65 -9.85 -10.56
CA LEU A 78 -3.21 -11.11 -10.11
C LEU A 78 -2.12 -11.94 -9.42
N VAL A 79 -2.31 -12.22 -8.15
CA VAL A 79 -1.38 -13.03 -7.34
C VAL A 79 -1.91 -14.46 -7.34
N HIS A 80 -1.16 -15.38 -7.94
CA HIS A 80 -1.44 -16.81 -7.94
C HIS A 80 -0.23 -17.59 -7.45
N ASN A 81 -0.48 -18.73 -6.80
CA ASN A 81 0.56 -19.72 -6.62
C ASN A 81 0.88 -20.36 -7.97
N GLU A 82 2.15 -20.57 -8.26
CA GLU A 82 2.63 -21.16 -9.50
C GLU A 82 1.94 -22.48 -9.82
N GLU A 83 1.68 -23.31 -8.79
CA GLU A 83 0.99 -24.60 -8.90
C GLU A 83 -0.45 -24.50 -9.42
N PHE A 84 -1.10 -23.34 -9.27
CA PHE A 84 -2.49 -23.11 -9.68
C PHE A 84 -2.61 -22.34 -11.00
N ILE A 85 -1.48 -21.97 -11.63
CA ILE A 85 -1.53 -21.35 -12.96
C ILE A 85 -1.85 -22.44 -13.99
N PRO A 86 -2.97 -22.33 -14.72
CA PRO A 86 -3.30 -23.32 -15.73
C PRO A 86 -2.21 -23.36 -16.81
N PRO A 87 -1.81 -24.55 -17.30
CA PRO A 87 -0.81 -24.66 -18.36
C PRO A 87 -1.28 -24.02 -19.68
N THR A 88 -2.56 -23.70 -19.80
CA THR A 88 -3.18 -23.00 -20.93
C THR A 88 -3.19 -21.48 -20.77
N MET A 89 -2.78 -20.93 -19.63
CA MET A 89 -2.76 -19.48 -19.39
C MET A 89 -1.54 -18.85 -20.08
N ASN A 90 -1.79 -17.86 -20.94
CA ASN A 90 -0.73 -17.12 -21.60
C ASN A 90 -0.08 -16.12 -20.62
N ILE A 91 1.13 -16.43 -20.15
CA ILE A 91 1.95 -15.50 -19.37
C ILE A 91 2.78 -14.68 -20.36
N ILE A 92 2.50 -13.37 -20.45
CA ILE A 92 3.24 -12.46 -21.33
C ILE A 92 4.60 -12.08 -20.71
N LEU A 93 4.59 -11.74 -19.42
CA LEU A 93 5.79 -11.31 -18.70
C LEU A 93 5.70 -11.70 -17.22
N PRO A 94 6.59 -12.55 -16.70
CA PRO A 94 6.73 -12.73 -15.26
C PRO A 94 7.41 -11.49 -14.65
N VAL A 95 6.84 -10.95 -13.57
CA VAL A 95 7.44 -9.84 -12.83
C VAL A 95 8.10 -10.39 -11.57
N TRP A 96 9.41 -10.14 -11.43
CA TRP A 96 10.13 -10.46 -10.20
C TRP A 96 9.76 -9.44 -9.12
N LEU A 97 9.23 -9.93 -8.00
CA LEU A 97 8.97 -9.08 -6.85
C LEU A 97 10.29 -8.59 -6.24
N THR A 98 10.58 -7.30 -6.37
CA THR A 98 11.68 -6.66 -5.66
C THR A 98 11.17 -6.12 -4.33
N PHE A 99 11.77 -6.54 -3.23
CA PHE A 99 11.49 -5.95 -1.92
C PHE A 99 12.28 -4.64 -1.81
N PRO A 100 11.64 -3.49 -1.56
CA PRO A 100 12.34 -2.22 -1.50
C PRO A 100 13.03 -2.06 -0.14
N GLU A 101 14.09 -2.86 0.12
CA GLU A 101 14.85 -2.90 1.39
C GLU A 101 15.35 -1.52 1.84
N ASN A 102 15.63 -0.64 0.88
CA ASN A 102 16.07 0.74 1.07
C ASN A 102 14.95 1.71 1.48
N ILE A 103 13.69 1.37 1.23
CA ILE A 103 12.51 2.14 1.66
C ILE A 103 12.02 1.62 3.02
N VAL A 104 12.30 0.36 3.35
CA VAL A 104 11.83 -0.24 4.59
C VAL A 104 12.61 0.28 5.79
N ARG A 105 11.84 0.53 6.85
CA ARG A 105 12.10 0.51 8.30
C ARG A 105 13.53 0.23 8.82
N ALA A 106 14.27 -0.71 8.24
CA ALA A 106 15.63 -1.09 8.62
C ALA A 106 16.67 0.03 8.38
N ALA A 107 16.43 0.89 7.40
CA ALA A 107 17.35 1.96 7.01
C ALA A 107 17.05 3.34 7.65
N TYR A 108 16.00 3.45 8.48
CA TYR A 108 15.74 4.72 9.17
C TYR A 108 16.91 5.05 10.10
N SER A 109 17.46 6.25 9.95
CA SER A 109 18.52 6.77 10.81
C SER A 109 18.15 8.15 11.33
N GLU A 110 18.55 8.43 12.56
CA GLU A 110 18.41 9.73 13.19
C GLU A 110 19.81 10.20 13.56
N ASN A 111 20.22 11.36 13.03
CA ASN A 111 21.57 11.92 13.19
C ASN A 111 22.69 10.93 12.79
N GLY A 112 22.49 10.16 11.72
CA GLY A 112 23.46 9.19 11.22
C GLY A 112 23.53 7.87 12.00
N VAL A 113 22.72 7.71 13.05
CA VAL A 113 22.60 6.46 13.81
C VAL A 113 21.35 5.70 13.34
N ALA A 114 21.51 4.45 12.90
CA ALA A 114 20.39 3.60 12.52
C ALA A 114 19.44 3.41 13.73
N LYS A 115 18.18 3.79 13.55
CA LYS A 115 17.09 3.67 14.54
C LYS A 115 15.87 3.04 13.90
N PRO A 116 15.93 1.77 13.48
CA PRO A 116 14.80 1.14 12.82
C PRO A 116 13.56 1.16 13.72
N PHE A 117 12.40 1.44 13.15
CA PHE A 117 11.16 1.38 13.94
C PHE A 117 10.94 -0.09 14.43
N PRO A 118 10.41 -0.32 15.64
CA PRO A 118 10.32 -1.66 16.23
C PRO A 118 9.24 -2.53 15.58
N PHE A 119 9.56 -3.77 15.21
CA PHE A 119 8.60 -4.73 14.68
C PHE A 119 7.44 -4.95 15.67
N ILE A 120 6.20 -4.83 15.20
CA ILE A 120 4.99 -5.07 16.02
C ILE A 120 4.70 -6.58 16.05
N TYR A 121 5.08 -7.31 15.00
CA TYR A 121 4.94 -8.75 14.91
C TYR A 121 6.02 -9.35 13.98
N CYS A 122 6.59 -10.48 14.37
CA CYS A 122 7.46 -11.33 13.54
C CYS A 122 7.05 -12.79 13.76
N GLY A 123 6.43 -13.40 12.75
CA GLY A 123 6.00 -14.81 12.77
C GLY A 123 6.90 -15.70 11.90
N PRO A 124 6.82 -17.04 12.04
CA PRO A 124 7.52 -17.97 11.16
C PRO A 124 7.15 -17.71 9.69
N GLY A 125 8.16 -17.70 8.81
CA GLY A 125 8.00 -17.33 7.41
C GLY A 125 7.15 -18.32 6.62
N GLY A 126 6.04 -17.84 6.05
CA GLY A 126 5.19 -18.52 5.07
C GLY A 126 4.59 -17.51 4.07
N LEU A 127 3.68 -17.94 3.18
CA LEU A 127 3.03 -17.19 2.07
C LEU A 127 2.38 -15.84 2.45
N LEU A 128 2.34 -15.51 3.73
CA LEU A 128 1.68 -14.35 4.31
C LEU A 128 2.71 -13.57 5.15
N ARG A 129 3.75 -13.03 4.51
CA ARG A 129 4.65 -12.04 5.13
C ARG A 129 3.88 -10.73 5.35
N HIS A 130 2.96 -10.71 6.32
CA HIS A 130 2.33 -9.47 6.74
C HIS A 130 3.29 -8.73 7.67
N TRP A 131 3.91 -7.69 7.15
CA TRP A 131 4.57 -6.69 7.98
C TRP A 131 3.54 -5.67 8.41
N HIS A 132 3.00 -5.84 9.61
CA HIS A 132 2.22 -4.78 10.23
C HIS A 132 3.18 -3.83 10.96
N THR A 133 3.42 -2.67 10.36
CA THR A 133 4.25 -1.62 10.95
C THR A 133 3.42 -0.46 11.49
N HIS A 134 2.09 -0.59 11.49
CA HIS A 134 1.18 0.45 11.89
C HIS A 134 1.22 0.61 13.41
N HIS A 135 2.00 1.57 13.88
CA HIS A 135 1.82 2.12 15.21
C HIS A 135 0.70 3.14 15.08
N HIS A 136 -0.50 2.84 15.58
CA HIS A 136 -1.44 3.91 15.88
C HIS A 136 -0.73 4.87 16.85
N TYR A 137 -0.79 6.17 16.58
CA TYR A 137 -0.30 7.13 17.56
C TYR A 137 -1.19 7.04 18.81
N GLU A 138 -0.66 6.45 19.89
CA GLU A 138 -1.36 6.28 21.17
C GLU A 138 -1.06 7.43 22.16
N GLY A 139 -0.29 8.43 21.74
CA GLY A 139 0.11 9.52 22.63
C GLY A 139 -1.07 10.40 23.02
N THR A 140 -1.17 10.75 24.30
CA THR A 140 -2.10 11.77 24.76
C THR A 140 -1.55 13.13 24.37
N LEU A 141 -2.33 13.94 23.63
CA LEU A 141 -2.10 15.38 23.50
C LEU A 141 -2.39 16.03 24.87
N ALA A 142 -1.59 15.71 25.88
CA ALA A 142 -1.67 16.43 27.13
C ALA A 142 -1.12 17.83 26.87
N GLU A 143 -1.99 18.83 26.89
CA GLU A 143 -1.59 20.23 27.03
C GLU A 143 -0.72 20.32 28.29
N GLN A 144 0.57 20.60 28.13
CA GLN A 144 1.38 20.99 29.28
C GLN A 144 0.91 22.38 29.74
N PRO A 145 0.78 22.61 31.05
CA PRO A 145 0.28 23.86 31.62
C PRO A 145 1.19 25.06 31.35
#